data_AF-A0A1B1AFW4-F1
#
_entry.id   AF-A0A1B1AFW4-F1
#
_cell.length_a   1.000
_cell.length_b   1.000
_cell.length_c   1.000
_cell.angle_alpha   90.00
_cell.angle_beta   90.00
_cell.angle_gamma   90.00
#
_symmetry.space_group_name_H-M   'P 1'
#
loop_
_entity.id
_entity.type
_entity.pdbx_description
1 polymer ?
#
loop_
_entity_poly.entity_id
_entity_poly.type
_entity_poly.pdbx_seq_one_letter_code
_entity_poly.pdbx_strand_id
1 'polypeptide(L)'
;MAQSGAHGNMDISDQKATFGGFLAATVWGCGLTAQIVALLTLAFAIGAGWWAGLAAFVVIGVALGLSFRLSGVYWAVQVALWVLMVLGGLIIPALTSAAG
;
A
#
# COMPACT_ATOMS: atom_id res chain seq x y z
N MET A 1 -30.74 9.00 40.90
CA MET A 1 -29.51 9.76 41.19
C MET A 1 -28.84 10.05 39.85
N ALA A 2 -28.92 11.29 39.36
CA ALA A 2 -28.26 11.68 38.13
C ALA A 2 -26.75 11.80 38.41
N GLN A 3 -25.95 10.93 37.81
CA GLN A 3 -24.50 10.89 37.98
C GLN A 3 -23.87 12.06 37.20
N SER A 4 -23.96 13.27 37.74
CA SER A 4 -23.42 14.50 37.14
C SER A 4 -21.89 14.62 37.22
N GLY A 5 -21.21 13.66 37.84
CA GLY A 5 -19.74 13.68 38.07
C GLY A 5 -18.90 12.73 37.20
N ALA A 6 -19.50 11.96 36.29
CA ALA A 6 -18.81 10.94 35.49
C ALA A 6 -18.47 11.40 34.06
N HIS A 7 -18.52 12.70 33.78
CA HIS A 7 -18.16 13.22 32.46
C HIS A 7 -16.63 13.26 32.30
N GLY A 8 -16.11 12.57 31.28
CA GLY A 8 -14.69 12.65 30.87
C GLY A 8 -13.73 11.64 31.54
N ASN A 9 -14.18 10.88 32.54
CA ASN A 9 -13.38 9.83 33.18
C ASN A 9 -13.63 8.42 32.60
N MET A 10 -14.38 8.32 31.50
CA MET A 10 -14.56 7.05 30.80
C MET A 10 -13.24 6.64 30.16
N ASP A 11 -12.79 5.41 30.39
CA ASP A 11 -11.66 4.86 29.65
C ASP A 11 -12.04 4.77 28.17
N ILE A 12 -11.17 5.33 27.32
CA ILE A 12 -11.34 5.36 25.87
C ILE A 12 -10.20 4.65 25.13
N SER A 13 -9.47 3.78 25.82
CA SER A 13 -8.35 3.00 25.28
C SER A 13 -8.74 2.23 24.01
N ASP A 14 -9.87 1.53 24.03
CA ASP A 14 -10.38 0.76 22.89
C ASP A 14 -10.78 1.62 21.70
N GLN A 15 -11.42 2.77 21.93
CA GLN A 15 -11.82 3.71 20.89
C GLN A 15 -10.59 4.33 20.23
N LYS A 16 -9.56 4.67 21.03
CA LYS A 16 -8.27 5.16 20.50
C LYS A 16 -7.57 4.09 19.67
N ALA A 17 -7.55 2.84 20.12
CA ALA A 17 -6.96 1.72 19.38
C ALA A 17 -7.70 1.48 18.06
N THR A 18 -9.04 1.48 18.09
CA THR A 18 -9.88 1.31 16.90
C THR A 18 -9.66 2.42 15.89
N PHE A 19 -9.64 3.68 16.35
CA PHE A 19 -9.39 4.83 15.49
C PHE A 19 -7.98 4.81 14.89
N GLY A 20 -6.98 4.44 15.67
CA GLY A 20 -5.61 4.22 15.17
C GLY A 20 -5.56 3.14 14.08
N GLY A 21 -6.26 2.03 14.29
CA GLY A 21 -6.40 0.95 13.29
C GLY A 21 -7.09 1.42 12.02
N PHE A 22 -8.18 2.19 12.14
CA PHE A 22 -8.90 2.78 11.00
C PHE A 22 -8.00 3.70 10.17
N LEU A 23 -7.24 4.58 10.82
CA LEU A 23 -6.30 5.46 10.12
C LEU A 23 -5.20 4.66 9.42
N ALA A 24 -4.64 3.65 10.07
CA ALA A 24 -3.62 2.78 9.46
C ALA A 24 -4.17 2.08 8.22
N ALA A 25 -5.35 1.45 8.32
CA ALA A 25 -6.00 0.78 7.21
C ALA A 25 -6.32 1.74 6.05
N THR A 26 -6.74 2.98 6.36
CA THR A 26 -7.03 4.01 5.36
C THR A 26 -5.76 4.42 4.61
N VAL A 27 -4.66 4.68 5.30
CA VAL A 27 -3.38 5.03 4.66
C VAL A 27 -2.90 3.90 3.76
N TRP A 28 -3.01 2.65 4.21
CA TRP A 28 -2.66 1.48 3.41
C TRP A 28 -3.55 1.35 2.16
N GLY A 29 -4.86 1.44 2.32
CA GLY A 29 -5.82 1.31 1.22
C GLY A 29 -5.66 2.41 0.17
N CYS A 30 -5.58 3.67 0.60
CA CYS A 30 -5.35 4.80 -0.30
C CYS A 30 -3.98 4.70 -1.00
N GLY A 31 -2.95 4.30 -0.24
CA GLY A 31 -1.61 4.14 -0.76
C GLY A 31 -1.49 3.05 -1.83
N LEU A 32 -2.09 1.89 -1.57
CA LEU A 32 -2.14 0.79 -2.54
C LEU A 32 -2.96 1.18 -3.78
N THR A 33 -4.07 1.89 -3.59
CA THR A 33 -4.87 2.40 -4.72
C THR A 33 -4.04 3.31 -5.61
N ALA A 34 -3.30 4.27 -5.05
CA ALA A 34 -2.43 5.15 -5.81
C ALA A 34 -1.33 4.38 -6.56
N GLN A 35 -0.69 3.41 -5.90
CA GLN A 35 0.32 2.56 -6.51
C GLN A 35 -0.25 1.76 -7.71
N ILE A 36 -1.42 1.13 -7.55
CA ILE A 36 -2.06 0.35 -8.62
C ILE A 36 -2.45 1.24 -9.80
N VAL A 37 -3.05 2.41 -9.53
CA VAL A 37 -3.42 3.35 -10.60
C VAL A 37 -2.17 3.76 -11.39
N ALA A 38 -1.08 4.15 -10.72
CA ALA A 38 0.15 4.53 -11.39
C ALA A 38 0.75 3.39 -12.23
N LEU A 39 0.79 2.17 -11.69
CA LEU A 39 1.27 0.98 -12.40
C LEU A 39 0.46 0.75 -13.68
N LEU A 40 -0.87 0.70 -13.57
CA LEU A 40 -1.74 0.41 -14.72
C LEU A 40 -1.74 1.54 -15.75
N THR A 41 -1.66 2.79 -15.30
CA THR A 41 -1.57 3.94 -16.21
C THR A 41 -0.29 3.89 -17.03
N LEU A 42 0.87 3.73 -16.39
CA LEU A 42 2.15 3.73 -17.08
C LEU A 42 2.36 2.45 -17.91
N ALA A 43 1.99 1.29 -17.37
CA ALA A 43 2.19 0.02 -18.06
C ALA A 43 1.28 -0.13 -19.28
N PHE A 44 0.01 0.29 -19.17
CA PHE A 44 -1.00 -0.01 -20.19
C PHE A 44 -1.65 1.23 -20.79
N ALA A 45 -2.13 2.18 -19.98
CA ALA A 45 -2.95 3.27 -20.50
C ALA A 45 -2.17 4.23 -21.43
N ILE A 46 -0.90 4.51 -21.12
CA ILE A 46 -0.04 5.38 -21.94
C ILE A 46 1.10 4.63 -22.64
N GLY A 47 1.20 3.31 -22.44
CA GLY A 47 2.19 2.46 -23.12
C GLY A 47 3.65 2.70 -22.75
N ALA A 48 3.95 3.30 -21.58
CA ALA A 48 5.32 3.48 -21.10
C ALA A 48 6.00 2.16 -20.69
N GLY A 49 5.23 1.07 -20.63
CA GLY A 49 5.71 -0.28 -20.42
C GLY A 49 5.75 -0.70 -18.95
N TRP A 50 5.79 -2.01 -18.73
CA TRP A 50 5.69 -2.63 -17.39
C TRP A 50 6.72 -2.09 -16.40
N TRP A 51 7.98 -1.98 -16.81
CA TRP A 51 9.07 -1.57 -15.94
C TRP A 51 8.97 -0.11 -15.48
N ALA A 52 8.44 0.79 -16.33
CA ALA A 52 8.16 2.17 -15.93
C ALA A 52 7.03 2.23 -14.89
N GLY A 53 5.97 1.43 -15.09
CA GLY A 53 4.88 1.30 -14.12
C GLY A 53 5.34 0.71 -12.79
N LEU A 54 6.18 -0.33 -12.81
CA LEU A 54 6.76 -0.95 -11.62
C LEU A 54 7.64 0.05 -10.86
N ALA A 55 8.48 0.81 -11.56
CA ALA A 55 9.30 1.85 -10.93
C ALA A 55 8.43 2.88 -10.19
N ALA A 56 7.34 3.37 -10.81
CA ALA A 56 6.42 4.28 -10.15
C ALA A 56 5.71 3.64 -8.95
N PHE A 57 5.26 2.39 -9.08
CA PHE A 57 4.66 1.61 -7.99
C PHE A 57 5.59 1.57 -6.77
N VAL A 58 6.86 1.21 -6.97
CA VAL A 58 7.87 1.17 -5.90
C VAL A 58 8.11 2.55 -5.30
N VAL A 59 8.31 3.58 -6.12
CA VAL A 59 8.59 4.95 -5.65
C VAL A 59 7.46 5.49 -4.79
N ILE A 60 6.20 5.30 -5.21
CA ILE A 60 5.02 5.73 -4.44
C ILE A 60 4.96 4.97 -3.11
N GLY A 61 5.16 3.65 -3.13
CA GLY A 61 5.20 2.84 -1.91
C GLY A 61 6.27 3.29 -0.92
N VAL A 62 7.49 3.54 -1.38
CA VAL A 62 8.58 4.06 -0.54
C VAL A 62 8.24 5.44 0.00
N ALA A 63 7.75 6.35 -0.84
CA ALA A 63 7.40 7.70 -0.44
C ALA A 63 6.34 7.70 0.67
N LEU A 64 5.31 6.86 0.55
CA LEU A 64 4.26 6.72 1.57
C LEU A 64 4.78 6.07 2.85
N GLY A 65 5.54 4.98 2.73
CA GLY A 65 6.14 4.29 3.87
C GLY A 65 7.00 5.21 4.74
N LEU A 66 7.80 6.07 4.10
CA LEU A 66 8.63 7.05 4.79
C LEU A 66 7.84 8.24 5.33
N SER A 67 6.91 8.79 4.55
CA SER A 67 6.12 9.98 4.94
C SER A 67 5.24 9.71 6.16
N PHE A 68 4.62 8.52 6.22
CA PHE A 68 3.73 8.12 7.31
C PHE A 68 4.42 7.26 8.37
N ARG A 69 5.74 7.00 8.24
CA ARG A 69 6.55 6.18 9.17
C ARG A 69 5.89 4.83 9.47
N LEU A 70 5.49 4.12 8.42
CA LEU A 70 4.72 2.88 8.53
C LEU A 70 5.54 1.73 9.12
N SER A 71 4.84 0.79 9.77
CA SER A 71 5.43 -0.30 10.55
C SER A 71 6.21 -1.31 9.69
N GLY A 72 7.01 -2.17 10.33
CA GLY A 72 7.75 -3.22 9.63
C GLY A 72 6.87 -4.17 8.81
N VAL A 73 5.61 -4.39 9.23
CA VAL A 73 4.64 -5.22 8.49
C VAL A 73 4.32 -4.59 7.13
N TYR A 74 4.20 -3.26 7.05
CA TYR A 74 4.01 -2.55 5.78
C TYR A 74 5.15 -2.84 4.81
N TRP A 75 6.39 -2.70 5.29
CA TRP A 75 7.57 -2.94 4.46
C TRP A 75 7.68 -4.39 4.00
N ALA A 76 7.36 -5.36 4.85
CA ALA A 76 7.33 -6.77 4.46
C ALA A 76 6.32 -7.02 3.33
N VAL A 77 5.11 -6.46 3.43
CA VAL A 77 4.08 -6.56 2.38
C VAL A 77 4.52 -5.88 1.09
N GLN A 78 5.09 -4.67 1.17
CA GLN A 78 5.59 -3.95 -0.01
C GLN A 78 6.68 -4.75 -0.74
N VAL A 79 7.66 -5.28 -0.01
CA VAL A 79 8.72 -6.11 -0.62
C VAL A 79 8.13 -7.35 -1.27
N ALA A 80 7.18 -8.04 -0.63
CA ALA A 80 6.51 -9.19 -1.22
C ALA A 80 5.77 -8.83 -2.52
N LEU A 81 5.06 -7.70 -2.55
CA LEU A 81 4.40 -7.19 -3.76
C LEU A 81 5.41 -6.86 -4.86
N TRP A 82 6.52 -6.19 -4.53
CA TRP A 82 7.54 -5.83 -5.51
C TRP A 82 8.18 -7.06 -6.14
N VAL A 83 8.54 -8.05 -5.33
CA VAL A 83 9.07 -9.33 -5.83
C VAL A 83 8.06 -10.00 -6.76
N LEU A 84 6.79 -10.06 -6.37
CA LEU A 84 5.74 -10.63 -7.21
C LEU A 84 5.61 -9.91 -8.57
N MET A 85 5.62 -8.58 -8.57
CA MET A 85 5.53 -7.78 -9.80
C MET A 85 6.76 -7.92 -10.69
N VAL A 86 7.96 -8.03 -10.10
CA VAL A 86 9.20 -8.30 -10.85
C VAL A 86 9.13 -9.67 -11.51
N LEU A 87 8.72 -10.70 -10.78
CA LEU A 87 8.55 -12.05 -11.32
C LEU A 87 7.55 -12.06 -12.48
N GLY A 88 6.40 -11.40 -12.33
CA GLY A 88 5.41 -11.25 -13.40
C GLY A 88 6.00 -10.57 -14.66
N GLY A 89 6.83 -9.55 -14.48
CA GLY A 89 7.51 -8.85 -15.57
C GLY A 89 8.57 -9.68 -16.30
N LEU A 90 9.17 -10.67 -15.63
CA LEU A 90 10.19 -11.56 -16.21
C LEU A 90 9.60 -12.79 -16.90
N ILE A 91 8.53 -13.35 -16.34
CA ILE A 91 7.93 -14.60 -16.84
C ILE A 91 7.34 -14.42 -18.24
N ILE A 92 6.62 -13.32 -18.50
CA ILE A 92 5.95 -13.13 -19.80
C ILE A 92 6.97 -13.07 -20.95
N PRO A 93 8.02 -12.22 -20.91
CA PRO A 93 9.05 -12.22 -21.95
C PRO A 93 9.74 -13.57 -22.10
N ALA A 94 10.03 -14.26 -20.99
CA ALA A 94 10.65 -15.58 -21.03
C ALA A 94 9.78 -16.61 -21.78
N LEU A 95 8.48 -16.66 -21.48
CA LEU A 95 7.53 -17.53 -22.17
C LEU A 95 7.36 -17.16 -23.64
N THR A 96 7.32 -15.87 -23.98
CA THR A 96 7.24 -15.43 -25.37
C THR A 96 8.49 -15.83 -26.16
N SER A 97 9.68 -15.73 -25.55
CA SER A 97 10.93 -16.14 -26.20
C SER A 97 11.10 -17.66 -26.35
N ALA A 98 10.43 -18.46 -25.50
CA ALA A 98 10.48 -19.93 -25.57
C ALA A 98 9.45 -20.51 -26.55
N ALA A 99 8.45 -19.74 -26.96
CA ALA A 99 7.36 -20.16 -27.84
C ALA A 99 7.58 -19.77 -29.32
N GLY A 100 8.61 -18.97 -29.63
CA GLY A 100 9.02 -18.59 -30.99
C GLY A 100 10.24 -19.37 -31.44
#